data_AF-A0A162CPG3-F1
#
_entry.id   AF-A0A162CPG3-F1
#
_cell.length_a   1.000
_cell.length_b   1.000
_cell.length_c   1.000
_cell.angle_alpha   90.00
_cell.angle_beta   90.00
_cell.angle_gamma   90.00
#
_symmetry.space_group_name_H-M   'P 1'
#
loop_
_entity.id
_entity.type
_entity.pdbx_description
1 polymer ?
#
loop_
_entity_poly.entity_id
_entity_poly.type
_entity_poly.pdbx_seq_one_letter_code
_entity_poly.pdbx_strand_id
1 'polypeptide(L)'
;MEYNGFQYLENLLRTYNPEKAKEISALWLEYEKGETPEAQWVREMDKFECLVQAHEYEQRTFGEKDLDEFQGLSAKIHSKKEEHLAKRKRRLRIIFITGDLVCEKVASYVSEELSLSHISVKKMLTEKARDPEYRHHGIIEKCLDKRFEVPASLIVELLENEIKTVGGWAIISGFPSDTEQLAEFDRKVQTSNCTFYLECPPTTIQRRKASVSEDAENTWRPSIAQFKDALKSSAAHFEVLGPATDQPSISETDLS
;
A
#
# COMPACT_ATOMS: atom_id res chain seq x y z
N MET A 1 -25.00 -25.29 -12.66
CA MET A 1 -25.24 -24.37 -13.79
C MET A 1 -24.33 -24.68 -14.99
N GLU A 2 -23.08 -25.07 -14.76
CA GLU A 2 -22.07 -25.33 -15.82
C GLU A 2 -22.34 -26.56 -16.70
N TYR A 3 -22.93 -27.62 -16.13
CA TYR A 3 -23.30 -28.84 -16.88
C TYR A 3 -24.20 -28.56 -18.10
N ASN A 4 -25.15 -27.62 -17.95
CA ASN A 4 -26.06 -27.24 -19.04
C ASN A 4 -25.34 -26.47 -20.16
N GLY A 5 -24.28 -25.73 -19.84
CA GLY A 5 -23.47 -25.00 -20.82
C GLY A 5 -22.62 -25.95 -21.67
N PHE A 6 -22.00 -26.95 -21.05
CA PHE A 6 -21.23 -27.95 -21.78
C PHE A 6 -22.11 -28.88 -22.63
N GLN A 7 -23.31 -29.23 -22.16
CA GLN A 7 -24.28 -29.96 -22.99
C GLN A 7 -24.73 -29.15 -24.20
N TYR A 8 -24.91 -27.83 -24.05
CA TYR A 8 -25.22 -26.96 -25.18
C TYR A 8 -24.05 -26.92 -26.20
N LEU A 9 -22.81 -26.80 -25.72
CA LEU A 9 -21.60 -26.83 -26.54
C LEU A 9 -21.45 -28.15 -27.29
N GLU A 10 -21.66 -29.28 -26.62
CA GLU A 10 -21.62 -30.62 -27.23
C GLU A 10 -22.68 -30.73 -28.35
N ASN A 11 -23.91 -30.31 -28.08
CA ASN A 11 -24.99 -30.34 -29.07
C ASN A 11 -24.68 -29.46 -30.30
N LEU A 12 -24.07 -28.29 -30.09
CA LEU A 12 -23.63 -27.40 -31.16
C LEU A 12 -22.52 -28.04 -32.00
N LEU A 13 -21.46 -28.54 -31.36
CA LEU A 13 -20.32 -29.16 -32.05
C LEU A 13 -20.71 -30.44 -32.79
N ARG A 14 -21.67 -31.20 -32.26
CA ARG A 14 -22.17 -32.44 -32.88
C ARG A 14 -22.76 -32.21 -34.27
N THR A 15 -23.33 -31.03 -34.52
CA THR A 15 -23.87 -30.67 -35.86
C THR A 15 -22.77 -30.54 -36.92
N TYR A 16 -21.53 -30.28 -36.51
CA TYR A 16 -20.40 -30.07 -37.40
C TYR A 16 -19.43 -31.25 -37.42
N ASN A 17 -19.07 -31.77 -36.25
CA ASN A 17 -18.24 -32.96 -36.10
C ASN A 17 -18.61 -33.76 -34.84
N PRO A 18 -19.34 -34.88 -34.99
CA PRO A 18 -19.84 -35.65 -33.86
C PRO A 18 -18.75 -36.39 -33.08
N GLU A 19 -17.61 -36.74 -33.70
CA GLU A 19 -16.52 -37.40 -32.98
C GLU A 19 -15.77 -36.43 -32.07
N LYS A 20 -15.44 -35.23 -32.59
CA LYS A 20 -14.78 -34.19 -31.78
C LYS A 20 -15.67 -33.64 -30.67
N ALA A 21 -16.98 -33.59 -30.88
CA ALA A 21 -17.93 -33.20 -29.83
C ALA A 21 -17.89 -34.16 -28.63
N LYS A 22 -17.78 -35.48 -28.90
CA LYS A 22 -17.63 -36.50 -27.85
C LYS A 22 -16.27 -36.40 -27.16
N GLU A 23 -15.20 -36.19 -27.93
CA GLU A 23 -13.84 -36.03 -27.40
C GLU A 23 -13.75 -34.86 -26.41
N ILE A 24 -14.26 -33.69 -26.78
CA ILE A 24 -14.27 -32.49 -25.91
C ILE A 24 -15.10 -32.73 -24.64
N SER A 25 -16.25 -33.41 -24.78
CA SER A 25 -17.10 -33.73 -23.62
C SER A 25 -16.42 -34.71 -22.67
N ALA A 26 -15.66 -35.69 -23.20
CA ALA A 26 -14.87 -36.62 -22.40
C ALA A 26 -13.72 -35.91 -21.67
N LEU A 27 -13.00 -35.02 -22.35
CA LEU A 27 -11.92 -34.21 -21.76
C LEU A 27 -12.44 -33.29 -20.65
N TRP A 28 -13.61 -32.68 -20.82
CA TRP A 28 -14.23 -31.89 -19.76
C TRP A 28 -14.61 -32.74 -18.55
N LEU A 29 -15.14 -33.95 -18.77
CA LEU A 29 -15.50 -34.85 -17.69
C LEU A 29 -14.26 -35.35 -16.92
N GLU A 30 -13.18 -35.63 -17.64
CA GLU A 30 -11.87 -35.98 -17.07
C GLU A 30 -11.32 -34.82 -16.22
N TYR A 31 -11.38 -33.60 -16.75
CA TYR A 31 -11.02 -32.39 -16.02
C TYR A 31 -11.87 -32.20 -14.77
N GLU A 32 -13.19 -32.41 -14.86
CA GLU A 32 -14.11 -32.25 -13.75
C GLU A 32 -13.83 -33.21 -12.60
N LYS A 33 -13.42 -34.43 -12.95
CA LYS A 33 -13.05 -35.46 -11.98
C LYS A 33 -11.62 -35.32 -11.47
N GLY A 34 -10.76 -34.55 -12.15
CA GLY A 34 -9.35 -34.39 -11.81
C GLY A 34 -8.56 -35.69 -11.95
N GLU A 35 -8.88 -36.49 -12.98
CA GLU A 35 -8.27 -37.81 -13.17
C GLU A 35 -6.81 -37.73 -13.65
N THR A 36 -6.44 -36.67 -14.37
CA THR A 36 -5.09 -36.45 -14.90
C THR A 36 -4.25 -35.48 -14.08
N PRO A 37 -2.91 -35.62 -14.09
CA PRO A 37 -1.99 -34.67 -13.46
C PRO A 37 -2.21 -33.22 -13.94
N GLU A 38 -2.50 -33.04 -15.24
CA GLU A 38 -2.77 -31.75 -15.86
C GLU A 38 -4.07 -31.14 -15.31
N ALA A 39 -5.15 -31.92 -15.20
CA ALA A 39 -6.41 -31.46 -14.61
C ALA A 39 -6.26 -31.09 -13.13
N GLN A 40 -5.50 -31.87 -12.37
CA GLN A 40 -5.17 -31.56 -10.97
C GLN A 40 -4.37 -30.26 -10.87
N TRP A 41 -3.37 -30.07 -11.73
CA TRP A 41 -2.55 -28.85 -11.77
C TRP A 41 -3.38 -27.61 -12.11
N VAL A 42 -4.24 -27.68 -13.12
CA VAL A 42 -5.13 -26.56 -13.49
C VAL A 42 -6.06 -26.20 -12.34
N ARG A 43 -6.63 -27.20 -11.65
CA ARG A 43 -7.45 -26.98 -10.45
C ARG A 43 -6.67 -26.40 -9.27
N GLU A 44 -5.39 -26.72 -9.13
CA GLU A 44 -4.54 -26.09 -8.12
C GLU A 44 -4.21 -24.64 -8.48
N MET A 45 -3.97 -24.34 -9.76
CA MET A 45 -3.72 -22.98 -10.25
C MET A 45 -4.94 -22.07 -10.08
N ASP A 46 -6.15 -22.54 -10.37
CA ASP A 46 -7.39 -21.80 -10.16
C ASP A 46 -7.57 -21.39 -8.68
N LYS A 47 -7.31 -22.33 -7.75
CA LYS A 47 -7.33 -22.04 -6.31
C LYS A 47 -6.23 -21.07 -5.89
N PHE A 48 -5.05 -21.18 -6.49
CA PHE A 48 -3.95 -20.26 -6.24
C PHE A 48 -4.31 -18.84 -6.70
N GLU A 49 -4.91 -18.69 -7.89
CA GLU A 49 -5.39 -17.41 -8.39
C GLU A 49 -6.45 -16.82 -7.45
N CYS A 50 -7.42 -17.62 -7.03
CA CYS A 50 -8.44 -17.21 -6.05
C CYS A 50 -7.82 -16.71 -4.74
N LEU A 51 -6.78 -17.39 -4.23
CA LEU A 51 -6.05 -16.94 -3.04
C LEU A 51 -5.27 -15.64 -3.25
N VAL A 52 -4.72 -15.43 -4.44
CA VAL A 52 -4.04 -14.17 -4.81
C VAL A 52 -5.06 -13.04 -4.88
N GLN A 53 -6.20 -13.24 -5.52
CA GLN A 53 -7.29 -12.26 -5.60
C GLN A 53 -7.82 -11.89 -4.21
N ALA A 54 -8.08 -12.90 -3.34
CA ALA A 54 -8.52 -12.67 -1.97
C ALA A 54 -7.48 -11.86 -1.17
N HIS A 55 -6.19 -12.17 -1.35
CA HIS A 55 -5.11 -11.41 -0.72
C HIS A 55 -5.04 -9.96 -1.22
N GLU A 56 -5.11 -9.72 -2.52
CA GLU A 56 -5.15 -8.36 -3.07
C GLU A 56 -6.34 -7.57 -2.55
N TYR A 57 -7.49 -8.22 -2.35
CA TYR A 57 -8.68 -7.59 -1.78
C TYR A 57 -8.50 -7.21 -0.30
N GLU A 58 -8.02 -8.12 0.55
CA GLU A 58 -7.66 -7.82 1.95
C GLU A 58 -6.68 -6.65 2.03
N GLN A 59 -5.70 -6.62 1.12
CA GLN A 59 -4.72 -5.56 1.06
C GLN A 59 -5.34 -4.21 0.66
N ARG A 60 -6.28 -4.17 -0.28
CA ARG A 60 -6.94 -2.91 -0.67
C ARG A 60 -7.91 -2.40 0.39
N THR A 61 -8.44 -3.29 1.22
CA THR A 61 -9.46 -2.98 2.24
C THR A 61 -8.92 -2.90 3.67
N PHE A 62 -7.60 -2.98 3.86
CA PHE A 62 -6.98 -3.02 5.21
C PHE A 62 -7.55 -4.13 6.12
N GLY A 63 -8.04 -5.23 5.54
CA GLY A 63 -8.64 -6.34 6.30
C GLY A 63 -10.03 -6.04 6.87
N GLU A 64 -10.80 -5.12 6.27
CA GLU A 64 -12.17 -4.79 6.69
C GLU A 64 -13.13 -6.01 6.64
N LYS A 65 -12.81 -7.02 5.82
CA LYS A 65 -13.47 -8.33 5.83
C LYS A 65 -12.45 -9.42 6.06
N ASP A 66 -12.76 -10.28 7.02
CA ASP A 66 -12.03 -11.52 7.25
C ASP A 66 -12.39 -12.53 6.15
N LEU A 67 -11.44 -12.80 5.25
CA LEU A 67 -11.58 -13.80 4.20
C LEU A 67 -11.00 -15.16 4.64
N ASP A 68 -11.01 -15.44 5.95
CA ASP A 68 -10.65 -16.73 6.56
C ASP A 68 -11.29 -17.94 5.84
N GLU A 69 -12.49 -17.79 5.26
CA GLU A 69 -13.15 -18.85 4.46
C GLU A 69 -12.30 -19.33 3.26
N PHE A 70 -11.48 -18.46 2.68
CA PHE A 70 -10.56 -18.81 1.60
C PHE A 70 -9.29 -19.50 2.12
N GLN A 71 -9.01 -19.49 3.42
CA GLN A 71 -7.84 -20.17 4.00
C GLN A 71 -7.94 -21.69 3.89
N GLY A 72 -9.14 -22.26 3.83
CA GLY A 72 -9.35 -23.71 3.60
C GLY A 72 -8.86 -24.19 2.23
N LEU A 73 -8.72 -23.29 1.25
CA LEU A 73 -8.17 -23.59 -0.07
C LEU A 73 -6.65 -23.77 -0.03
N SER A 74 -5.97 -23.09 0.91
CA SER A 74 -4.53 -23.18 1.07
C SER A 74 -4.10 -24.62 1.37
N ALA A 75 -4.83 -25.36 2.22
CA ALA A 75 -4.51 -26.75 2.54
C ALA A 75 -4.46 -27.68 1.32
N LYS A 76 -5.14 -27.32 0.22
CA LYS A 76 -5.33 -28.16 -0.98
C LYS A 76 -4.38 -27.86 -2.14
N ILE A 77 -3.43 -26.94 -1.97
CA ILE A 77 -2.42 -26.59 -2.99
C ILE A 77 -1.07 -27.21 -2.59
N HIS A 78 -0.44 -28.00 -3.44
CA HIS A 78 0.84 -28.66 -3.13
C HIS A 78 2.06 -27.92 -3.70
N SER A 79 1.89 -27.10 -4.74
CA SER A 79 2.97 -26.36 -5.40
C SER A 79 3.41 -25.08 -4.66
N LYS A 80 4.74 -24.82 -4.62
CA LYS A 80 5.48 -23.63 -4.12
C LYS A 80 4.68 -22.66 -3.23
N LYS A 81 4.28 -23.18 -2.08
CA LYS A 81 3.33 -22.59 -1.12
C LYS A 81 3.92 -21.49 -0.24
N GLU A 82 5.17 -21.67 0.16
CA GLU A 82 5.66 -21.03 1.38
C GLU A 82 6.09 -19.57 1.19
N GLU A 83 6.65 -19.20 0.04
CA GLU A 83 7.20 -17.86 -0.15
C GLU A 83 6.12 -16.79 -0.36
N HIS A 84 5.05 -17.09 -1.11
CA HIS A 84 3.94 -16.18 -1.35
C HIS A 84 2.99 -16.09 -0.15
N LEU A 85 2.73 -17.19 0.55
CA LEU A 85 1.85 -17.19 1.72
C LEU A 85 2.56 -16.65 2.97
N ALA A 86 3.89 -16.82 3.10
CA ALA A 86 4.64 -16.22 4.21
C ALA A 86 4.69 -14.68 4.13
N LYS A 87 4.56 -14.09 2.94
CA LYS A 87 4.32 -12.64 2.80
C LYS A 87 2.99 -12.17 3.40
N ARG A 88 2.04 -13.07 3.70
CA ARG A 88 0.85 -12.74 4.51
C ARG A 88 1.19 -12.38 5.95
N LYS A 89 2.40 -12.69 6.45
CA LYS A 89 2.79 -12.31 7.80
C LYS A 89 3.07 -10.81 7.88
N ARG A 90 2.03 -10.11 8.31
CA ARG A 90 2.06 -8.87 9.10
C ARG A 90 2.28 -7.60 8.26
N ARG A 91 1.31 -7.25 7.42
CA ARG A 91 1.15 -5.86 6.99
C ARG A 91 1.09 -4.99 8.24
N LEU A 92 1.99 -4.02 8.29
CA LEU A 92 2.06 -3.06 9.37
C LEU A 92 0.87 -2.12 9.24
N ARG A 93 0.16 -1.95 10.35
CA ARG A 93 -1.00 -1.06 10.47
C ARG A 93 -0.48 0.36 10.59
N ILE A 94 -0.15 0.98 9.47
CA ILE A 94 0.45 2.31 9.43
C ILE A 94 -0.35 3.29 8.59
N ILE A 95 -0.37 4.54 9.06
CA ILE A 95 -0.97 5.68 8.40
C ILE A 95 0.09 6.76 8.27
N PHE A 96 0.39 7.19 7.05
CA PHE A 96 1.26 8.33 6.79
C PHE A 96 0.45 9.62 6.85
N ILE A 97 0.95 10.60 7.61
CA ILE A 97 0.49 11.99 7.57
C ILE A 97 1.69 12.84 7.13
N THR A 98 1.68 13.24 5.87
CA THR A 98 2.79 13.97 5.23
C THR A 98 2.30 15.21 4.49
N GLY A 99 3.21 16.08 4.03
CA GLY A 99 2.89 17.32 3.34
C GLY A 99 3.40 18.55 4.09
N ASP A 100 2.50 19.47 4.39
CA ASP A 100 2.85 20.79 4.94
C ASP A 100 3.43 20.78 6.37
N LEU A 101 3.82 21.97 6.85
CA LEU A 101 4.41 22.15 8.18
C LEU A 101 3.46 21.86 9.36
N VAL A 102 2.16 21.65 9.12
CA VAL A 102 1.21 21.34 10.20
C VAL A 102 0.99 19.85 10.39
N CYS A 103 1.57 18.99 9.53
CA CYS A 103 1.48 17.53 9.65
C CYS A 103 1.80 16.99 11.04
N GLU A 104 2.83 17.51 11.70
CA GLU A 104 3.21 17.10 13.06
C GLU A 104 2.11 17.39 14.09
N LYS A 105 1.44 18.54 13.99
CA LYS A 105 0.36 18.92 14.93
C LYS A 105 -0.90 18.11 14.68
N VAL A 106 -1.27 17.93 13.41
CA VAL A 106 -2.43 17.13 13.02
C VAL A 106 -2.22 15.68 13.44
N ALA A 107 -1.04 15.11 13.20
CA ALA A 107 -0.72 13.75 13.60
C ALA A 107 -0.79 13.56 15.13
N SER A 108 -0.26 14.51 15.91
CA SER A 108 -0.38 14.48 17.38
C SER A 108 -1.86 14.45 17.80
N TYR A 109 -2.67 15.38 17.29
CA TYR A 109 -4.10 15.48 17.63
C TYR A 109 -4.88 14.21 17.26
N VAL A 110 -4.72 13.73 16.02
CA VAL A 110 -5.42 12.53 15.53
C VAL A 110 -4.98 11.29 16.30
N SER A 111 -3.70 11.18 16.66
CA SER A 111 -3.20 10.06 17.45
C SER A 111 -3.80 10.01 18.86
N GLU A 112 -3.98 11.16 19.50
CA GLU A 112 -4.60 11.27 20.81
C GLU A 112 -6.10 10.94 20.74
N GLU A 113 -6.81 11.53 19.78
CA GLU A 113 -8.25 11.34 19.59
C GLU A 113 -8.59 9.87 19.29
N LEU A 114 -7.80 9.20 18.45
CA LEU A 114 -8.03 7.82 18.03
C LEU A 114 -7.29 6.79 18.91
N SER A 115 -6.57 7.22 19.96
CA SER A 115 -5.74 6.36 20.82
C SER A 115 -4.75 5.49 20.02
N LEU A 116 -4.13 6.07 18.99
CA LEU A 116 -3.13 5.41 18.13
C LEU A 116 -1.72 5.82 18.53
N SER A 117 -0.73 4.97 18.23
CA SER A 117 0.67 5.33 18.46
C SER A 117 1.16 6.35 17.45
N HIS A 118 1.86 7.40 17.89
CA HIS A 118 2.43 8.42 17.01
C HIS A 118 3.95 8.29 16.93
N ILE A 119 4.46 8.13 15.71
CA ILE A 119 5.88 8.08 15.38
C ILE A 119 6.21 9.32 14.55
N SER A 120 6.86 10.30 15.15
CA SER A 120 7.39 11.47 14.43
C SER A 120 8.82 11.20 13.98
N VAL A 121 9.07 11.20 12.67
CA VAL A 121 10.42 10.99 12.13
C VAL A 121 11.38 12.06 12.63
N LYS A 122 10.92 13.31 12.74
CA LYS A 122 11.73 14.40 13.28
C LYS A 122 12.14 14.14 14.72
N LYS A 123 11.21 13.70 15.58
CA LYS A 123 11.48 13.39 16.98
C LYS A 123 12.46 12.21 17.08
N MET A 124 12.18 11.13 16.37
CA MET A 124 13.01 9.92 16.30
C MET A 124 14.46 10.25 15.91
N LEU A 125 14.66 10.99 14.81
CA LEU A 125 16.01 11.39 14.38
C LEU A 125 16.70 12.28 15.42
N THR A 126 15.96 13.21 16.04
CA THR A 126 16.52 14.10 17.08
C THR A 126 16.95 13.32 18.32
N GLU A 127 16.19 12.31 18.73
CA GLU A 127 16.54 11.43 19.85
C GLU A 127 17.77 10.59 19.53
N LYS A 128 17.83 9.98 18.34
CA LYS A 128 18.99 9.19 17.89
C LYS A 128 20.24 10.02 17.68
N ALA A 129 20.13 11.30 17.34
CA ALA A 129 21.28 12.21 17.26
C ALA A 129 21.90 12.51 18.62
N ARG A 130 21.09 12.51 19.69
CA ARG A 130 21.51 12.82 21.06
C ARG A 130 22.03 11.62 21.84
N ASP A 131 21.80 10.41 21.33
CA ASP A 131 22.19 9.16 21.95
C ASP A 131 23.60 8.74 21.48
N PRO A 132 24.66 8.93 22.29
CA PRO A 132 26.02 8.60 21.87
C PRO A 132 26.25 7.10 21.66
N GLU A 133 25.41 6.24 22.26
CA GLU A 133 25.49 4.79 22.10
C GLU A 133 24.93 4.33 20.75
N TYR A 134 24.09 5.15 20.11
CA TYR A 134 23.56 4.84 18.80
C TYR A 134 24.64 5.00 17.72
N ARG A 135 24.97 3.90 17.03
CA ARG A 135 26.05 3.80 16.04
C ARG A 135 26.09 4.95 15.01
N HIS A 136 24.93 5.45 14.58
CA HIS A 136 24.82 6.50 13.57
C HIS A 136 24.53 7.90 14.13
N HIS A 137 24.59 8.11 15.44
CA HIS A 137 24.25 9.39 16.09
C HIS A 137 25.00 10.57 15.47
N GLY A 138 26.33 10.43 15.27
CA GLY A 138 27.15 11.51 14.73
C GLY A 138 26.90 11.84 13.26
N ILE A 139 26.34 10.91 12.47
CA ILE A 139 25.89 11.20 11.10
C ILE A 139 24.59 11.98 11.15
N ILE A 140 23.62 11.51 11.94
CA ILE A 140 22.32 12.17 12.08
C ILE A 140 22.49 13.58 12.66
N GLU A 141 23.29 13.73 13.72
CA GLU A 141 23.60 15.03 14.33
C GLU A 141 24.15 16.02 13.30
N LYS A 142 25.17 15.61 12.52
CA LYS A 142 25.75 16.44 11.45
C LYS A 142 24.74 16.79 10.37
N CYS A 143 23.87 15.86 9.97
CA CYS A 143 22.81 16.14 9.01
C CYS A 143 21.83 17.17 9.55
N LEU A 144 21.38 17.02 10.80
CA LEU A 144 20.44 17.96 11.44
C LEU A 144 21.05 19.36 11.65
N ASP A 145 22.31 19.44 12.06
CA ASP A 145 23.04 20.69 12.29
C ASP A 145 23.30 21.45 10.98
N LYS A 146 23.82 20.74 9.97
CA LYS A 146 24.17 21.34 8.67
C LYS A 146 23.01 21.41 7.68
N ARG A 147 21.80 21.01 8.08
CA ARG A 147 20.61 20.91 7.22
C ARG A 147 20.81 20.02 5.99
N PHE A 148 21.64 18.98 6.12
CA PHE A 148 21.73 17.93 5.10
C PHE A 148 20.64 16.89 5.34
N GLU A 149 20.24 16.23 4.25
CA GLU A 149 19.28 15.14 4.33
C GLU A 149 19.92 13.90 4.98
N VAL A 150 19.14 13.23 5.82
CA VAL A 150 19.53 11.93 6.37
C VAL A 150 19.21 10.88 5.29
N PRO A 151 20.13 9.93 4.99
CA PRO A 151 19.89 8.92 3.97
C PRO A 151 18.58 8.15 4.19
N ALA A 152 17.78 7.97 3.13
CA ALA A 152 16.50 7.28 3.17
C ALA A 152 16.60 5.87 3.81
N SER A 153 17.67 5.15 3.48
CA SER A 153 17.93 3.81 4.02
C SER A 153 18.05 3.76 5.55
N LEU A 154 18.59 4.82 6.17
CA LEU A 154 18.73 4.94 7.63
C LEU A 154 17.40 5.35 8.27
N ILE A 155 16.65 6.27 7.66
CA ILE A 155 15.32 6.67 8.13
C ILE A 155 14.38 5.46 8.13
N VAL A 156 14.36 4.69 7.04
CA VAL A 156 13.51 3.50 6.88
C VAL A 156 13.89 2.41 7.88
N GLU A 157 15.18 2.17 8.12
CA GLU A 157 15.64 1.20 9.14
C GLU A 157 15.17 1.58 10.54
N LEU A 158 15.31 2.87 10.92
CA LEU A 158 14.84 3.36 12.21
C LEU A 158 13.33 3.25 12.35
N LEU A 159 12.58 3.67 11.33
CA LEU A 159 11.12 3.56 11.30
C LEU A 159 10.64 2.12 11.43
N GLU A 160 11.26 1.19 10.70
CA GLU A 160 10.89 -0.22 10.74
C GLU A 160 11.03 -0.80 12.15
N ASN A 161 12.11 -0.46 12.86
CA ASN A 161 12.33 -0.89 14.24
C ASN A 161 11.28 -0.28 15.21
N GLU A 162 10.94 0.99 15.03
CA GLU A 162 9.96 1.68 15.87
C GLU A 162 8.55 1.11 15.67
N ILE A 163 8.13 0.89 14.42
CA ILE A 163 6.82 0.30 14.08
C ILE A 163 6.72 -1.13 14.62
N LYS A 164 7.79 -1.92 14.53
CA LYS A 164 7.83 -3.28 15.08
C LYS A 164 7.63 -3.31 16.60
N THR A 165 8.12 -2.29 17.31
CA THR A 165 8.00 -2.15 18.76
C THR A 165 6.57 -1.81 19.19
N VAL A 166 5.84 -1.01 18.39
CA VAL A 166 4.44 -0.62 18.67
C VAL A 166 3.47 -1.80 18.59
N GLY A 167 3.57 -2.64 17.57
CA GLY A 167 2.69 -3.83 17.38
C GLY A 167 1.21 -3.54 17.04
N GLY A 168 0.75 -2.29 17.20
CA GLY A 168 -0.60 -1.79 16.89
C GLY A 168 -0.67 -0.90 15.64
N TRP A 169 -1.72 -0.08 15.56
CA TRP A 169 -1.85 0.99 14.56
C TRP A 169 -0.89 2.14 14.91
N ALA A 170 -0.09 2.58 13.95
CA ALA A 170 0.84 3.69 14.10
C ALA A 170 0.60 4.79 13.05
N ILE A 171 0.46 6.02 13.52
CA ILE A 171 0.52 7.22 12.68
C ILE A 171 1.97 7.67 12.58
N ILE A 172 2.44 7.85 11.36
CA ILE A 172 3.81 8.27 11.08
C ILE A 172 3.74 9.67 10.46
N SER A 173 4.37 10.64 11.11
CA SER A 173 4.39 12.04 10.65
C SER A 173 5.75 12.44 10.10
N GLY A 174 5.71 13.33 9.10
CA GLY A 174 6.90 13.85 8.43
C GLY A 174 7.59 12.83 7.53
N PHE A 175 6.88 11.76 7.15
CA PHE A 175 7.37 10.71 6.27
C PHE A 175 6.24 10.12 5.43
N PRO A 176 6.51 9.71 4.17
CA PRO A 176 7.72 10.03 3.41
C PRO A 176 7.80 11.53 3.09
N SER A 177 9.01 12.10 3.01
CA SER A 177 9.22 13.51 2.61
C SER A 177 9.57 13.68 1.13
N ASP A 178 9.94 12.61 0.46
CA ASP A 178 10.35 12.59 -0.95
C ASP A 178 10.13 11.19 -1.55
N THR A 179 10.33 11.08 -2.87
CA THR A 179 10.15 9.83 -3.62
C THR A 179 11.18 8.76 -3.28
N GLU A 180 12.38 9.14 -2.84
CA GLU A 180 13.44 8.18 -2.51
C GLU A 180 13.11 7.44 -1.20
N GLN A 181 12.66 8.17 -0.19
CA GLN A 181 12.15 7.61 1.06
C GLN A 181 10.98 6.67 0.84
N LEU A 182 10.01 7.08 0.01
CA LEU A 182 8.87 6.24 -0.34
C LEU A 182 9.33 4.95 -1.03
N ALA A 183 10.19 5.06 -2.05
CA ALA A 183 10.69 3.90 -2.79
C ALA A 183 11.50 2.94 -1.89
N GLU A 184 12.33 3.47 -0.99
CA GLU A 184 13.11 2.65 -0.06
C GLU A 184 12.21 1.95 0.96
N PHE A 185 11.16 2.62 1.44
CA PHE A 185 10.16 2.02 2.33
C PHE A 185 9.36 0.92 1.64
N ASP A 186 8.88 1.17 0.42
CA ASP A 186 8.15 0.20 -0.40
C ASP A 186 9.00 -1.05 -0.66
N ARG A 187 10.30 -0.85 -0.90
CA ARG A 187 11.25 -1.93 -1.18
C ARG A 187 11.60 -2.75 0.06
N LYS A 188 11.79 -2.12 1.23
CA LYS A 188 12.27 -2.79 2.45
C LYS A 188 11.17 -3.24 3.40
N VAL A 189 10.08 -2.49 3.46
CA VAL A 189 9.08 -2.61 4.52
C VAL A 189 7.74 -3.09 3.95
N GLN A 190 7.01 -2.22 3.24
CA GLN A 190 5.75 -2.58 2.58
C GLN A 190 5.26 -1.50 1.61
N THR A 191 4.51 -1.92 0.59
CA THR A 191 3.75 -1.05 -0.31
C THR A 191 2.31 -0.86 0.17
N SER A 192 1.52 -0.06 -0.57
CA SER A 192 0.07 0.05 -0.37
C SER A 192 -0.31 0.65 0.98
N ASN A 193 0.37 1.72 1.40
CA ASN A 193 0.12 2.37 2.68
C ASN A 193 -1.14 3.28 2.66
N CYS A 194 -1.69 3.62 3.82
CA CYS A 194 -2.70 4.69 3.93
C CYS A 194 -1.97 6.02 4.06
N THR A 195 -2.26 7.00 3.21
CA THR A 195 -1.54 8.27 3.17
C THR A 195 -2.52 9.44 3.13
N PHE A 196 -2.44 10.32 4.13
CA PHE A 196 -3.08 11.63 4.13
C PHE A 196 -2.03 12.69 3.83
N TYR A 197 -2.25 13.45 2.76
CA TYR A 197 -1.38 14.54 2.33
C TYR A 197 -1.99 15.88 2.73
N LEU A 198 -1.33 16.65 3.60
CA LEU A 198 -1.83 17.94 4.06
C LEU A 198 -1.38 19.09 3.15
N GLU A 199 -2.36 19.85 2.64
CA GLU A 199 -2.14 21.07 1.87
C GLU A 199 -2.58 22.32 2.65
N CYS A 200 -1.62 23.18 2.94
CA CYS A 200 -1.90 24.51 3.45
C CYS A 200 -2.18 25.47 2.26
N PRO A 201 -3.19 26.33 2.34
CA PRO A 201 -3.44 27.32 1.30
C PRO A 201 -2.25 28.30 1.22
N PRO A 202 -1.94 28.81 0.02
CA PRO A 202 -0.73 29.60 -0.24
C PRO A 202 -0.60 30.88 0.60
N THR A 203 -1.69 31.34 1.22
CA THR A 203 -1.78 32.61 1.96
C THR A 203 -1.03 32.62 3.30
N THR A 204 -0.68 31.45 3.87
CA THR A 204 -0.03 31.37 5.20
C THR A 204 1.48 31.07 5.11
N ILE A 205 1.94 30.40 4.06
CA ILE A 205 3.34 29.90 3.96
C ILE A 205 4.27 30.86 3.21
N GLN A 206 3.77 31.66 2.27
CA GLN A 206 4.62 32.60 1.51
C GLN A 206 5.32 33.65 2.40
N ARG A 207 4.73 34.00 3.55
CA ARG A 207 5.33 34.97 4.50
C ARG A 207 6.50 34.40 5.33
N ARG A 208 6.68 33.08 5.37
CA ARG A 208 7.80 32.40 6.08
C ARG A 208 8.87 31.84 5.14
N LYS A 209 8.52 31.48 3.89
CA LYS A 209 9.49 31.02 2.88
C LYS A 209 10.22 32.17 2.17
N ALA A 210 9.64 33.37 2.08
CA ALA A 210 10.29 34.54 1.48
C ALA A 210 11.55 35.04 2.21
N SER A 211 11.92 34.45 3.36
CA SER A 211 13.19 34.71 4.04
C SER A 211 14.30 33.70 3.74
N VAL A 212 14.06 32.70 2.88
CA VAL A 212 15.07 31.74 2.42
C VAL A 212 15.17 31.87 0.90
N SER A 213 16.31 32.38 0.44
CA SER A 213 16.66 32.62 -0.97
C SER A 213 16.23 31.47 -1.90
N GLU A 214 15.46 31.78 -2.93
CA GLU A 214 14.92 30.85 -3.95
C GLU A 214 15.93 30.46 -5.04
N ASP A 215 17.16 30.96 -5.01
CA ASP A 215 18.01 30.98 -6.21
C ASP A 215 18.96 29.78 -6.40
N ALA A 216 18.86 28.69 -5.62
CA ALA A 216 19.80 27.56 -5.76
C ALA A 216 19.24 26.12 -5.65
N GLU A 217 17.96 25.91 -5.32
CA GLU A 217 17.45 24.56 -4.98
C GLU A 217 16.75 23.80 -6.12
N ASN A 218 16.58 24.42 -7.29
CA ASN A 218 15.54 24.01 -8.25
C ASN A 218 15.99 23.12 -9.42
N THR A 219 17.09 22.36 -9.31
CA THR A 219 17.61 21.61 -10.47
C THR A 219 17.34 20.09 -10.43
N TRP A 220 17.01 19.49 -9.28
CA TRP A 220 16.88 18.01 -9.20
C TRP A 220 15.80 17.44 -8.28
N ARG A 221 14.99 18.26 -7.60
CA ARG A 221 13.88 17.75 -6.77
C ARG A 221 12.62 17.55 -7.62
N PRO A 222 11.94 16.38 -7.53
CA PRO A 222 10.64 16.21 -8.15
C PRO A 222 9.68 17.32 -7.72
N SER A 223 8.87 17.82 -8.65
CA SER A 223 7.81 18.78 -8.32
C SER A 223 6.87 18.16 -7.27
N ILE A 224 6.26 19.00 -6.41
CA ILE A 224 5.22 18.57 -5.46
C ILE A 224 4.15 17.71 -6.16
N ALA A 225 3.81 18.03 -7.41
CA ALA A 225 2.88 17.24 -8.21
C ALA A 225 3.40 15.82 -8.47
N GLN A 226 4.65 15.67 -8.89
CA GLN A 226 5.28 14.37 -9.14
C GLN A 226 5.38 13.54 -7.86
N PHE A 227 5.66 14.18 -6.72
CA PHE A 227 5.68 13.50 -5.44
C PHE A 227 4.29 13.01 -5.01
N LYS A 228 3.25 13.85 -5.17
CA LYS A 228 1.86 13.44 -4.92
C LYS A 228 1.41 12.28 -5.82
N ASP A 229 1.80 12.31 -7.10
CA ASP A 229 1.50 11.21 -8.03
C ASP A 229 2.19 9.91 -7.60
N ALA A 230 3.45 9.98 -7.14
CA ALA A 230 4.15 8.83 -6.58
C ALA A 230 3.46 8.27 -5.32
N LEU A 231 3.05 9.15 -4.40
CA LEU A 231 2.29 8.75 -3.20
C LEU A 231 0.97 8.08 -3.58
N LYS A 232 0.21 8.67 -4.50
CA LYS A 232 -1.06 8.14 -4.98
C LYS A 232 -0.89 6.78 -5.66
N SER A 233 0.18 6.60 -6.43
CA SER A 233 0.48 5.35 -7.14
C SER A 233 0.88 4.22 -6.19
N SER A 234 1.62 4.53 -5.12
CA SER A 234 2.08 3.53 -4.14
C SER A 234 1.04 3.20 -3.06
N ALA A 235 0.18 4.15 -2.69
CA ALA A 235 -0.76 4.01 -1.56
C ALA A 235 -1.97 3.12 -1.87
N ALA A 236 -2.46 2.40 -0.86
CA ALA A 236 -3.79 1.75 -0.93
C ALA A 236 -4.92 2.77 -0.82
N HIS A 237 -4.69 3.83 -0.03
CA HIS A 237 -5.60 4.94 0.13
C HIS A 237 -4.78 6.24 0.16
N PHE A 238 -5.15 7.21 -0.68
CA PHE A 238 -4.50 8.50 -0.75
C PHE A 238 -5.57 9.59 -0.76
N GLU A 239 -5.52 10.46 0.24
CA GLU A 239 -6.41 11.61 0.35
C GLU A 239 -5.60 12.88 0.57
N VAL A 240 -6.02 13.96 -0.09
CA VAL A 240 -5.45 15.29 0.09
C VAL A 240 -6.38 16.07 1.01
N LEU A 241 -5.87 16.48 2.17
CA LEU A 241 -6.59 17.26 3.15
C LEU A 241 -6.09 18.71 3.11
N GLY A 242 -6.95 19.64 2.75
CA GLY A 242 -6.67 21.08 2.75
C GLY A 242 -7.92 21.87 3.09
N PRO A 243 -7.84 23.20 3.24
CA PRO A 243 -9.05 24.01 3.33
C PRO A 243 -9.87 23.78 2.07
N ALA A 244 -11.15 23.43 2.26
CA ALA A 244 -12.08 23.13 1.18
C ALA A 244 -11.95 24.16 0.05
N THR A 245 -11.33 23.76 -1.05
CA THR A 245 -11.40 24.47 -2.31
C THR A 245 -11.94 23.43 -3.29
N ASP A 246 -13.20 23.65 -3.68
CA ASP A 246 -13.97 22.91 -4.68
C ASP A 246 -14.38 21.46 -4.33
N GLN A 247 -15.34 21.32 -3.40
CA GLN A 247 -16.44 20.40 -3.73
C GLN A 247 -17.29 21.09 -4.80
N PRO A 248 -17.62 20.44 -5.94
CA PRO A 248 -18.61 21.00 -6.84
C PRO A 248 -19.91 21.12 -6.05
N SER A 249 -20.36 22.35 -5.86
CA SER A 249 -21.70 22.62 -5.34
C SER A 249 -22.68 21.91 -6.26
N ILE A 250 -23.31 20.84 -5.78
CA ILE A 250 -24.54 20.36 -6.39
C ILE A 250 -25.54 21.48 -6.12
N SER A 251 -25.80 22.32 -7.12
CA SER A 251 -26.85 23.30 -7.06
C SER A 251 -28.19 22.57 -7.01
N GLU A 252 -29.07 22.99 -6.10
CA GLU A 252 -30.45 22.48 -5.90
C GLU A 252 -31.40 22.71 -7.10
N THR A 253 -30.90 22.70 -8.33
CA THR A 253 -31.69 22.94 -9.56
C THR A 253 -31.95 21.69 -10.40
N ASP A 254 -31.49 20.50 -9.99
CA ASP A 254 -31.79 19.23 -10.68
C ASP A 254 -32.93 18.41 -10.01
N LEU A 255 -33.76 19.06 -9.20
CA LEU A 255 -35.05 18.55 -8.75
C LEU A 255 -36.15 19.58 -9.04
N SER A 256 -36.56 19.65 -10.30
CA SER A 256 -37.84 20.22 -10.74
C SER A 256 -38.35 19.46 -11.96
#